data_AF-A0A534WPG5-F1
#
_entry.id   AF-A0A534WPG5-F1
#
_cell.length_a   1.000
_cell.length_b   1.000
_cell.length_c   1.000
_cell.angle_alpha   90.00
_cell.angle_beta   90.00
_cell.angle_gamma   90.00
#
_symmetry.space_group_name_H-M   'P 1'
#
loop_
_entity.id
_entity.type
_entity.pdbx_description
1 polymer ?
#
loop_
_entity_poly.entity_id
_entity_poly.type
_entity_poly.pdbx_seq_one_letter_code
_entity_poly.pdbx_strand_id
1 'polypeptide(L)'
;MRHVFRATAVTLALALAAPAWAQTATEIKKELFPKYKKAQAEGKDLGEAGKEFDAGNKALADGLQDEAVEHFKKAKAAWPSDAK
;
A
#
# COMPACT_ATOMS: atom_id res chain seq x y z
N MET A 1 48.82 26.45 -8.63
CA MET A 1 47.64 26.27 -7.75
C MET A 1 46.52 25.74 -8.63
N ARG A 2 46.41 24.46 -9.00
CA ARG A 2 46.14 23.25 -8.20
C ARG A 2 44.93 23.40 -7.26
N HIS A 3 43.80 22.86 -7.73
CA HIS A 3 42.64 22.35 -6.96
C HIS A 3 41.51 23.33 -6.61
N VAL A 4 40.67 23.64 -7.60
CA VAL A 4 39.25 24.00 -7.40
C VAL A 4 38.37 23.12 -8.28
N PHE A 5 38.43 21.81 -8.04
CA PHE A 5 37.47 20.84 -8.56
C PHE A 5 37.15 19.89 -7.41
N ARG A 6 36.39 20.35 -6.41
CA ARG A 6 35.89 19.43 -5.37
C ARG A 6 34.49 19.81 -4.92
N ALA A 7 33.58 18.90 -5.28
CA ALA A 7 32.45 18.46 -4.49
C ALA A 7 31.26 19.44 -4.34
N THR A 8 30.46 19.54 -5.39
CA THR A 8 29.05 19.96 -5.26
C THR A 8 28.15 19.07 -6.11
N ALA A 9 28.35 17.75 -6.02
CA ALA A 9 27.55 16.78 -6.77
C ALA A 9 27.31 15.49 -5.97
N VAL A 10 27.13 15.61 -4.65
CA VAL A 10 26.67 14.48 -3.82
C VAL A 10 25.55 14.96 -2.93
N THR A 11 24.41 15.26 -3.54
CA THR A 11 23.15 15.42 -2.78
C THR A 11 21.94 14.92 -3.56
N LEU A 12 22.11 14.58 -4.84
CA LEU A 12 21.03 14.09 -5.70
C LEU A 12 21.09 12.57 -5.97
N ALA A 13 21.68 11.79 -5.07
CA ALA A 13 21.68 10.32 -5.16
C ALA A 13 20.70 9.65 -4.19
N LEU A 14 20.13 10.39 -3.22
CA LEU A 14 19.22 9.82 -2.21
C LEU A 14 17.73 9.86 -2.60
N ALA A 15 17.40 10.25 -3.84
CA ALA A 15 16.01 10.33 -4.30
C ALA A 15 15.54 9.13 -5.14
N LEU A 16 16.44 8.18 -5.47
CA LEU A 16 16.12 7.05 -6.37
C LEU A 16 16.04 5.69 -5.69
N ALA A 17 16.32 5.60 -4.40
CA ALA A 17 16.02 4.41 -3.62
C ALA A 17 14.61 4.52 -3.01
N ALA A 18 13.60 4.75 -3.86
CA ALA A 18 12.24 4.38 -3.46
C ALA A 18 12.30 2.86 -3.20
N PRO A 19 12.03 2.42 -1.97
CA PRO A 19 12.24 1.04 -1.62
C PRO A 19 11.38 0.13 -2.51
N ALA A 20 11.99 -0.82 -3.22
CA ALA A 20 11.27 -1.83 -4.00
C ALA A 20 10.40 -2.78 -3.14
N TRP A 21 10.49 -2.68 -1.81
CA TRP A 21 9.56 -3.32 -0.86
C TRP A 21 8.27 -2.52 -0.64
N ALA A 22 8.20 -1.29 -1.17
CA ALA A 22 6.99 -0.52 -1.27
C ALA A 22 6.15 -0.97 -2.48
N GLN A 23 5.71 -2.24 -2.48
CA GLN A 23 4.35 -2.49 -2.93
C GLN A 23 3.47 -1.70 -1.97
N THR A 24 3.30 -0.41 -2.27
CA THR A 24 2.72 0.54 -1.34
C THR A 24 1.33 0.06 -1.00
N ALA A 25 0.86 0.31 0.23
CA ALA A 25 -0.52 0.05 0.61
C ALA A 25 -1.52 0.55 -0.45
N THR A 26 -1.17 1.62 -1.19
CA THR A 26 -1.86 2.13 -2.38
C THR A 26 -1.97 1.16 -3.57
N GLU A 27 -0.94 0.36 -3.87
CA GLU A 27 -1.02 -0.66 -4.93
C GLU A 27 -1.92 -1.82 -4.52
N ILE A 28 -1.77 -2.34 -3.30
CA ILE A 28 -2.63 -3.41 -2.78
C ILE A 28 -4.08 -2.90 -2.72
N LYS A 29 -4.29 -1.67 -2.25
CA LYS A 29 -5.58 -0.99 -2.28
C LYS A 29 -6.10 -0.85 -3.71
N LYS A 30 -5.29 -0.47 -4.70
CA LYS A 30 -5.74 -0.36 -6.09
C LYS A 30 -6.21 -1.70 -6.67
N GLU A 31 -5.55 -2.80 -6.34
CA GLU A 31 -6.00 -4.14 -6.75
C GLU A 31 -7.25 -4.59 -6.00
N LEU A 32 -7.31 -4.31 -4.70
CA LEU A 32 -8.32 -4.84 -3.81
C LEU A 32 -9.61 -4.01 -3.80
N PHE A 33 -9.51 -2.69 -3.92
CA PHE A 33 -10.63 -1.74 -3.91
C PHE A 33 -11.71 -2.02 -4.97
N PRO A 34 -11.40 -2.32 -6.25
CA PRO A 34 -12.45 -2.66 -7.21
C PRO A 34 -13.15 -3.98 -6.87
N LYS A 35 -12.43 -4.99 -6.36
CA LYS A 35 -13.03 -6.23 -5.87
C LYS A 35 -13.93 -5.96 -4.66
N TYR A 36 -13.47 -5.08 -3.77
CA TYR A 36 -14.20 -4.62 -2.60
C TYR A 36 -15.49 -3.92 -2.94
N LYS A 37 -15.39 -2.91 -3.79
CA LYS A 37 -16.52 -2.11 -4.24
C LYS A 37 -17.53 -2.98 -5.00
N LYS A 38 -17.07 -3.94 -5.80
CA LYS A 38 -17.95 -4.88 -6.51
C LYS A 38 -18.73 -5.77 -5.54
N ALA A 39 -18.04 -6.42 -4.59
CA ALA A 39 -18.70 -7.27 -3.62
C ALA A 39 -19.64 -6.49 -2.67
N GLN A 40 -19.26 -5.27 -2.28
CA GLN A 40 -20.14 -4.37 -1.53
C GLN A 40 -21.40 -4.00 -2.33
N ALA A 41 -21.25 -3.73 -3.64
CA ALA A 41 -22.38 -3.43 -4.52
C ALA A 41 -23.27 -4.65 -4.79
N GLU A 42 -22.71 -5.86 -4.79
CA GLU A 42 -23.44 -7.13 -4.88
C GLU A 42 -24.13 -7.52 -3.55
N GLY A 43 -23.96 -6.73 -2.49
CA GLY A 43 -24.50 -7.03 -1.17
C GLY A 43 -23.84 -8.24 -0.50
N LYS A 44 -22.65 -8.66 -0.97
CA LYS A 44 -21.85 -9.69 -0.31
C LYS A 44 -21.37 -9.12 1.02
N ASP A 45 -21.66 -9.83 2.10
CA ASP A 45 -21.07 -9.54 3.40
C ASP A 45 -19.56 -9.79 3.30
N LEU A 46 -18.80 -8.72 3.50
CA LEU A 46 -17.34 -8.74 3.43
C LEU A 46 -16.69 -9.14 4.75
N GLY A 47 -17.47 -9.24 5.83
CA GLY A 47 -17.03 -9.70 7.14
C GLY A 47 -15.71 -9.08 7.60
N GLU A 48 -14.76 -9.94 7.92
CA GLU A 48 -13.40 -9.54 8.33
C GLU A 48 -12.63 -8.84 7.21
N ALA A 49 -12.82 -9.23 5.95
CA ALA A 49 -12.18 -8.55 4.82
C ALA A 49 -12.63 -7.09 4.71
N GLY A 50 -13.89 -6.83 5.06
CA GLY A 50 -14.48 -5.50 5.24
C GLY A 50 -13.70 -4.63 6.22
N LYS A 51 -13.61 -5.15 7.45
CA LYS A 51 -12.97 -4.48 8.59
C LYS A 51 -11.49 -4.23 8.37
N GLU A 52 -10.77 -5.21 7.82
CA GLU A 52 -9.34 -5.09 7.53
C GLU A 52 -9.08 -4.07 6.41
N PHE A 53 -9.99 -3.94 5.42
CA PHE A 53 -9.86 -2.91 4.39
C PHE A 53 -10.01 -1.49 4.95
N ASP A 54 -10.99 -1.28 5.84
CA ASP A 54 -11.20 0.01 6.49
C ASP A 54 -10.07 0.33 7.48
N ALA A 55 -9.56 -0.66 8.21
CA ALA A 55 -8.36 -0.51 9.04
C ALA A 55 -7.14 -0.09 8.20
N GLY A 56 -6.93 -0.70 7.04
CA GLY A 56 -5.87 -0.31 6.11
C GLY A 56 -6.03 1.10 5.56
N ASN A 57 -7.27 1.53 5.28
CA ASN A 57 -7.55 2.91 4.88
C ASN A 57 -7.28 3.91 6.00
N LYS A 58 -7.62 3.56 7.24
CA LYS A 58 -7.35 4.38 8.40
C LYS A 58 -5.84 4.50 8.65
N ALA A 59 -5.10 3.40 8.59
CA ALA A 59 -3.65 3.39 8.68
C ALA A 59 -3.00 4.26 7.58
N LEU A 60 -3.52 4.23 6.36
CA LEU A 60 -3.09 5.16 5.30
C LEU A 60 -3.35 6.63 5.63
N ALA A 61 -4.53 6.94 6.19
CA ALA A 61 -4.88 8.31 6.59
C ALA A 61 -3.98 8.82 7.73
N ASP A 62 -3.58 7.92 8.62
CA ASP A 62 -2.70 8.19 9.76
C ASP A 62 -1.21 8.16 9.36
N GLY A 63 -0.88 7.91 8.09
CA GLY A 63 0.49 7.88 7.54
C GLY A 63 1.26 6.58 7.81
N LEU A 64 0.61 5.59 8.39
CA LEU A 64 1.15 4.28 8.77
C LEU A 64 1.10 3.32 7.57
N GLN A 65 2.03 3.48 6.63
CA GLN A 65 2.05 2.68 5.41
C GLN A 65 2.27 1.18 5.66
N ASP A 66 3.12 0.81 6.61
CA ASP A 66 3.43 -0.60 6.91
C ASP A 66 2.20 -1.32 7.48
N GLU A 67 1.51 -0.71 8.45
CA GLU A 67 0.26 -1.24 9.01
C GLU A 67 -0.84 -1.33 7.94
N ALA A 68 -0.94 -0.31 7.07
CA ALA A 68 -1.88 -0.34 5.97
C ALA A 68 -1.62 -1.50 5.01
N VAL A 69 -0.35 -1.79 4.70
CA VAL A 69 0.02 -2.94 3.87
C VAL A 69 -0.41 -4.24 4.53
N GLU A 70 -0.18 -4.41 5.83
CA GLU A 70 -0.61 -5.62 6.56
C GLU A 70 -2.12 -5.78 6.57
N HIS A 71 -2.85 -4.71 6.88
CA HIS A 71 -4.32 -4.70 6.88
C HIS A 71 -4.88 -5.01 5.48
N PHE A 72 -4.35 -4.42 4.42
CA PHE A 72 -4.79 -4.74 3.05
C PHE A 72 -4.42 -6.17 2.63
N LYS A 73 -3.28 -6.71 3.08
CA LYS A 73 -2.94 -8.13 2.85
C LYS A 73 -3.91 -9.06 3.56
N LYS A 74 -4.26 -8.77 4.83
CA LYS A 74 -5.26 -9.52 5.58
C LYS A 74 -6.64 -9.42 4.92
N ALA A 75 -7.04 -8.24 4.48
CA ALA A 75 -8.28 -8.04 3.73
C ALA A 75 -8.29 -8.87 2.43
N LYS A 76 -7.16 -8.93 1.70
CA LYS A 76 -7.01 -9.75 0.49
C LYS A 76 -7.06 -11.26 0.78
N ALA A 77 -6.50 -11.70 1.91
CA ALA A 77 -6.48 -13.10 2.33
C ALA A 77 -7.82 -13.57 2.90
N ALA A 78 -8.49 -12.72 3.69
CA ALA A 78 -9.83 -12.94 4.23
C ALA A 78 -10.91 -12.74 3.17
N TRP A 79 -10.58 -12.10 2.03
CA TRP A 79 -11.46 -12.04 0.89
C TRP A 79 -11.84 -13.47 0.52
N PRO A 80 -13.13 -13.80 0.44
CA PRO A 80 -13.54 -15.05 -0.18
C PRO A 80 -13.12 -14.97 -1.64
N SER A 81 -11.92 -15.45 -1.97
CA SER A 81 -11.49 -15.71 -3.34
C SER A 81 -12.37 -16.84 -3.79
N ASP A 82 -13.47 -16.50 -4.46
CA ASP A 82 -14.42 -17.41 -5.10
C ASP A 82 -14.41 -18.81 -4.47
N ALA A 83 -14.99 -18.93 -3.27
CA ALA A 83 -15.41 -20.23 -2.81
C ALA A 83 -16.65 -20.63 -3.61
N LYS A 84 -16.37 -21.24 -4.77
CA LYS A 84 -17.23 -21.86 -5.80
C LYS A 84 -17.96 -20.98 -6.81
#